data_AF-A0A060CRC7-F1
#
_entry.id   AF-A0A060CRC7-F1
#
_cell.length_a   1.000
_cell.length_b   1.000
_cell.length_c   1.000
_cell.angle_alpha   90.00
_cell.angle_beta   90.00
_cell.angle_gamma   90.00
#
_symmetry.space_group_name_H-M   'P 1'
#
loop_
_entity.id
_entity.type
_entity.pdbx_description
1 polymer ?
#
loop_
_entity_poly.entity_id
_entity_poly.type
_entity_poly.pdbx_seq_one_letter_code
_entity_poly.pdbx_strand_id
1 'polypeptide(L)'
;MFEDDIHLGEHASQFLKTTDWIPQDIQIIKLEAFYSEIEVNKSTAINVEDNRKLYKLRSKHLGGAGYILSKNAAKILLEYIKFQNNLKPLDHLLFEDVVLMKLFQS
;
A
#
# COMPACT_ATOMS: atom_id res chain seq x y z
N MET A 1 3.07 1.73 8.79
CA MET A 1 4.02 0.77 9.34
C MET A 1 5.30 0.90 8.56
N PHE A 2 6.43 0.82 9.25
CA PHE A 2 7.77 0.87 8.67
C PHE A 2 8.62 -0.22 9.30
N GLU A 3 9.45 -0.87 8.49
CA GLU A 3 10.56 -1.70 8.97
C GLU A 3 11.68 -0.81 9.54
N ASP A 4 12.60 -1.42 10.30
CA ASP A 4 13.64 -0.72 11.06
C ASP A 4 14.79 -0.19 10.19
N ASP A 5 14.94 -0.70 8.97
CA ASP A 5 15.98 -0.35 8.02
C ASP A 5 15.52 0.62 6.91
N ILE A 6 14.34 1.24 7.04
CA ILE A 6 13.82 2.13 6.00
C ILE A 6 14.51 3.50 5.98
N HIS A 7 14.84 3.97 4.77
CA HIS A 7 15.23 5.36 4.53
C HIS A 7 14.03 6.19 4.07
N LEU A 8 13.79 7.31 4.75
CA LEU A 8 12.70 8.24 4.40
C LEU A 8 13.15 9.25 3.35
N GLY A 9 12.38 9.38 2.27
CA GLY A 9 12.63 10.38 1.23
C GLY A 9 12.38 11.81 1.70
N GLU A 10 12.81 12.78 0.90
CA GLU A 10 12.64 14.21 1.16
C GLU A 10 11.18 14.55 1.48
N HIS A 11 10.94 15.40 2.48
CA HIS A 11 9.59 15.78 2.94
C HIS A 11 8.66 14.64 3.37
N ALA A 12 9.14 13.41 3.61
CA ALA A 12 8.33 12.29 4.09
C ALA A 12 7.43 12.67 5.30
N SER A 13 7.91 13.54 6.18
CA SER A 13 7.14 14.00 7.35
C SER A 13 5.78 14.63 7.01
N GLN A 14 5.60 15.24 5.83
CA GLN A 14 4.32 15.80 5.39
C GLN A 14 3.27 14.69 5.20
N PHE A 15 3.70 13.54 4.68
CA PHE A 15 2.83 12.39 4.42
C PHE A 15 2.61 11.50 5.64
N LEU A 16 3.49 11.57 6.64
CA LEU A 16 3.45 10.68 7.81
C LEU A 16 2.79 11.30 9.05
N LYS A 17 2.65 12.64 9.09
CA LYS A 17 2.03 13.36 10.21
C LYS A 17 0.52 13.46 10.10
N THR A 18 -0.03 13.38 8.89
CA THR A 18 -1.46 13.46 8.62
C THR A 18 -1.86 12.45 7.55
N THR A 19 -3.13 12.08 7.56
CA THR A 19 -3.78 11.25 6.52
C THR A 19 -4.62 12.07 5.55
N ASP A 20 -4.66 13.40 5.68
CA ASP A 20 -5.55 14.28 4.88
C ASP A 20 -5.29 14.20 3.38
N TRP A 21 -4.06 13.87 2.99
CA TRP A 21 -3.65 13.68 1.60
C TRP A 21 -4.14 12.36 1.00
N ILE A 22 -4.68 11.43 1.80
CA ILE A 22 -5.13 10.10 1.38
C ILE A 22 -6.60 10.18 0.93
N PRO A 23 -6.92 9.87 -0.34
CA PRO A 23 -8.30 9.76 -0.80
C PRO A 23 -9.13 8.75 0.02
N GLN A 24 -10.41 9.06 0.27
CA GLN A 24 -11.27 8.30 1.18
C GLN A 24 -11.51 6.84 0.76
N ASP A 25 -11.44 6.56 -0.54
CA ASP A 25 -11.62 5.23 -1.14
C ASP A 25 -10.33 4.38 -1.11
N ILE A 26 -9.19 4.95 -0.72
CA ILE A 26 -7.92 4.26 -0.66
C ILE A 26 -7.70 3.64 0.72
N GLN A 27 -7.63 2.32 0.73
CA GLN A 27 -7.50 1.54 1.96
C GLN A 27 -6.06 1.09 2.25
N ILE A 28 -5.22 1.00 1.22
CA ILE A 28 -3.82 0.56 1.30
C ILE A 28 -2.96 1.47 0.41
N ILE A 29 -1.85 1.96 0.95
CA ILE A 29 -0.81 2.68 0.20
C ILE A 29 0.54 2.03 0.48
N LYS A 30 1.24 1.61 -0.57
CA LYS A 30 2.65 1.23 -0.49
C LYS A 30 3.51 2.49 -0.60
N LEU A 31 4.44 2.70 0.34
CA LEU A 31 5.35 3.85 0.41
C LEU A 31 6.78 3.52 -0.03
N GLU A 32 7.04 2.27 -0.31
CA GLU A 32 8.33 1.72 -0.71
C GLU A 32 8.47 1.72 -2.25
N ALA A 33 9.67 2.04 -2.74
CA ALA A 33 10.06 1.88 -4.14
C ALA A 33 11.39 1.11 -4.22
N PHE A 34 11.35 -0.15 -4.69
CA PHE A 34 12.53 -1.02 -4.76
C PHE A 34 13.15 -1.14 -6.15
N TYR A 35 12.39 -0.90 -7.22
CA TYR A 35 12.82 -1.11 -8.60
C TYR A 35 12.77 0.16 -9.43
N SER A 36 13.69 0.28 -10.39
CA SER A 36 13.77 1.39 -11.35
C SER A 36 12.54 1.50 -12.25
N GLU A 37 11.79 0.42 -12.46
CA GLU A 37 10.52 0.44 -13.20
C GLU A 37 9.43 -0.32 -12.45
N ILE A 38 8.36 0.41 -12.12
CA ILE A 38 7.13 -0.13 -11.57
C ILE A 38 6.05 0.04 -12.63
N GLU A 39 5.36 -1.04 -12.98
CA GLU A 39 4.20 -0.99 -13.87
C GLU A 39 3.00 -0.36 -13.15
N VAL A 40 2.93 0.96 -13.24
CA VAL A 40 1.78 1.75 -12.78
C VAL A 40 0.82 2.06 -13.91
N ASN A 41 -0.46 2.19 -13.61
CA ASN A 41 -1.36 2.82 -14.54
C ASN A 41 -1.25 4.35 -14.47
N LYS A 42 -0.55 4.95 -15.44
CA LYS A 42 -0.40 6.42 -15.51
C LYS A 42 -1.73 7.17 -15.64
N SER A 43 -2.80 6.53 -16.17
CA SER A 43 -4.13 7.16 -16.25
C SER A 43 -4.86 7.23 -14.91
N THR A 44 -4.37 6.54 -13.87
CA THR A 44 -4.92 6.59 -12.50
C THR A 44 -4.08 7.47 -11.57
N ALA A 45 -3.24 8.35 -12.13
CA ALA A 45 -2.43 9.24 -11.32
C ALA A 45 -3.34 10.18 -10.51
N ILE A 46 -3.26 10.08 -9.18
CA ILE A 46 -3.88 11.05 -8.27
C ILE A 46 -2.76 11.95 -7.78
N ASN A 47 -2.85 13.24 -8.07
CA ASN A 47 -1.91 14.22 -7.53
C ASN A 47 -2.16 14.35 -6.02
N VAL A 48 -1.08 14.30 -5.25
CA VAL A 48 -1.10 14.57 -3.82
C VAL A 48 -0.16 15.75 -3.55
N GLU A 49 0.07 16.08 -2.28
CA GLU A 49 0.97 17.16 -1.88
C GLU A 49 2.40 16.98 -2.43
N ASP A 50 3.20 18.04 -2.38
CA ASP A 50 4.64 18.03 -2.70
C ASP A 50 4.98 17.47 -4.11
N ASN A 51 4.13 17.74 -5.11
CA ASN A 51 4.28 17.24 -6.49
C ASN A 51 4.35 15.71 -6.62
N ARG A 52 3.91 14.98 -5.60
CA ARG A 52 3.87 13.52 -5.63
C ARG A 52 2.58 13.02 -6.26
N LYS A 53 2.62 11.75 -6.67
CA LYS A 53 1.50 11.08 -7.33
C LYS A 53 1.29 9.71 -6.73
N LEU A 54 0.03 9.39 -6.46
CA LEU A 54 -0.41 8.02 -6.20
C LEU A 54 -0.79 7.37 -7.52
N TYR A 55 -0.48 6.09 -7.64
CA TYR A 55 -0.86 5.28 -8.78
C TYR A 55 -1.50 3.98 -8.32
N LYS A 56 -2.49 3.51 -9.07
CA LYS A 56 -3.05 2.18 -8.83
C LYS A 56 -2.03 1.12 -9.17
N LEU A 57 -1.71 0.27 -8.19
CA LEU A 57 -0.90 -0.93 -8.36
C LEU A 57 -1.65 -1.92 -9.27
N ARG A 58 -0.99 -2.42 -10.33
CA ARG A 58 -1.58 -3.39 -11.26
C ARG A 58 -0.84 -4.72 -11.34
N SER A 59 0.40 -4.76 -10.87
CA SER A 59 1.25 -5.95 -10.87
C SER A 59 1.65 -6.32 -9.44
N LYS A 60 2.21 -7.52 -9.29
CA LYS A 60 2.72 -7.99 -8.00
C LYS A 60 3.95 -7.18 -7.64
N HIS A 61 3.98 -6.64 -6.43
CA HIS A 61 5.16 -6.02 -5.86
C HIS A 61 5.54 -6.73 -4.57
N LEU A 62 6.72 -7.36 -4.59
CA LEU A 62 7.34 -7.90 -3.39
C LEU A 62 7.81 -6.75 -2.49
N GLY A 63 7.86 -6.99 -1.18
CA GLY A 63 8.32 -6.03 -0.19
C GLY A 63 7.17 -5.31 0.52
N GLY A 64 7.37 -5.06 1.82
CA GLY A 64 6.44 -4.37 2.70
C GLY A 64 7.15 -3.44 3.69
N ALA A 65 8.31 -2.91 3.32
CA ALA A 65 9.17 -2.11 4.19
C ALA A 65 8.47 -0.82 4.65
N GLY A 66 7.55 -0.28 3.85
CA GLY A 66 6.77 0.89 4.20
C GLY A 66 5.39 0.88 3.58
N TYR A 67 4.35 0.96 4.41
CA TYR A 67 2.97 1.06 3.93
C TYR A 67 2.02 1.72 4.94
N ILE A 68 0.90 2.23 4.42
CA ILE A 68 -0.24 2.73 5.17
C ILE A 68 -1.40 1.77 4.93
N LEU A 69 -2.04 1.36 6.02
CA LEU A 69 -3.18 0.45 6.02
C LEU A 69 -4.30 1.08 6.85
N SER A 70 -5.48 1.25 6.26
CA SER A 70 -6.63 1.73 7.01
C SER A 70 -7.02 0.73 8.09
N LYS A 71 -7.60 1.20 9.20
CA LYS A 71 -8.10 0.33 10.26
C LYS A 71 -9.14 -0.68 9.75
N ASN A 72 -9.95 -0.29 8.76
CA ASN A 72 -10.95 -1.17 8.17
C ASN A 72 -10.28 -2.30 7.37
N ALA A 73 -9.32 -1.96 6.52
CA ALA A 73 -8.58 -2.95 5.76
C ALA A 73 -7.75 -3.88 6.65
N ALA A 74 -7.17 -3.38 7.74
CA ALA A 74 -6.50 -4.20 8.73
C ALA A 74 -7.43 -5.26 9.34
N LYS A 75 -8.68 -4.91 9.65
CA LYS A 75 -9.68 -5.86 10.17
C LYS A 75 -10.03 -6.93 9.14
N ILE A 76 -10.35 -6.51 7.91
CA ILE A 76 -10.70 -7.43 6.82
C ILE A 76 -9.53 -8.41 6.55
N LEU A 77 -8.31 -7.89 6.50
CA LEU A 77 -7.11 -8.70 6.29
C LEU A 77 -6.89 -9.69 7.44
N LEU A 78 -7.07 -9.26 8.69
CA LEU A 78 -6.92 -10.13 9.85
C LEU A 78 -7.94 -11.28 9.84
N GLU A 79 -9.20 -10.97 9.51
CA GLU A 79 -10.23 -12.00 9.35
C GLU A 79 -9.87 -12.96 8.21
N TYR A 80 -9.44 -12.45 7.06
CA TYR A 80 -8.98 -13.29 5.95
C TYR A 80 -7.85 -14.24 6.37
N ILE A 81 -6.82 -13.72 7.05
CA ILE A 81 -5.66 -14.50 7.51
C ILE A 81 -6.07 -15.63 8.47
N LYS A 82 -7.02 -15.38 9.38
CA LYS A 82 -7.48 -16.38 10.35
C LYS A 82 -8.06 -17.64 9.69
N PHE A 83 -8.61 -17.52 8.49
CA PHE A 83 -9.21 -18.64 7.75
C PHE A 83 -8.26 -19.30 6.74
N GLN A 84 -7.00 -18.86 6.65
CA GLN A 84 -6.01 -19.46 5.77
C GLN A 84 -5.27 -20.61 6.46
N ASN A 85 -5.24 -21.78 5.82
CA ASN A 85 -4.51 -22.95 6.30
C ASN A 85 -2.99 -22.86 6.08
N ASN A 86 -2.55 -21.94 5.21
CA ASN A 86 -1.13 -21.73 4.92
C ASN A 86 -0.83 -20.23 4.97
N LEU A 87 -0.03 -19.80 5.95
CA LEU A 87 0.33 -18.41 6.14
C LEU A 87 1.40 -18.00 5.12
N LYS A 88 1.03 -17.07 4.24
CA LYS A 88 1.98 -16.38 3.37
C LYS A 88 2.63 -15.21 4.11
N PRO A 89 3.81 -14.73 3.65
CA PRO A 89 4.35 -13.45 4.08
C PRO A 89 3.33 -12.31 3.96
N LEU A 90 3.40 -11.34 4.87
CA LEU A 90 2.38 -10.27 4.97
C LEU A 90 2.35 -9.36 3.75
N ASP A 91 3.51 -9.08 3.15
CA ASP A 91 3.63 -8.29 1.92
C ASP A 91 2.92 -8.96 0.73
N HIS A 92 3.05 -10.29 0.58
CA HIS A 92 2.26 -11.06 -0.39
C HIS A 92 0.76 -10.92 -0.11
N LEU A 93 0.34 -10.99 1.14
CA LEU A 93 -1.07 -10.83 1.48
C LEU A 93 -1.58 -9.41 1.14
N LEU A 94 -0.81 -8.38 1.46
CA LEU A 94 -1.16 -6.96 1.27
C LEU A 94 -1.13 -6.49 -0.19
N PHE A 95 -0.15 -6.95 -0.99
CA PHE A 95 0.13 -6.38 -2.31
C PHE A 95 -0.05 -7.36 -3.46
N GLU A 96 -0.28 -8.64 -3.18
CA GLU A 96 -0.61 -9.65 -4.18
C GLU A 96 -2.04 -10.17 -3.98
N ASP A 97 -2.35 -10.77 -2.83
CA ASP A 97 -3.67 -11.39 -2.61
C ASP A 97 -4.80 -10.34 -2.60
N VAL A 98 -4.62 -9.19 -1.93
CA VAL A 98 -5.61 -8.09 -1.97
C VAL A 98 -5.90 -7.61 -3.39
N VAL A 99 -4.86 -7.48 -4.23
CA VAL A 99 -4.97 -6.98 -5.61
C VAL A 99 -5.69 -8.00 -6.49
N LEU A 100 -5.31 -9.28 -6.37
CA LEU A 100 -5.87 -10.38 -7.15
C LEU A 100 -7.30 -10.72 -6.75
N MET A 101 -7.59 -10.72 -5.45
CA MET A 101 -8.87 -11.15 -4.89
C MET A 101 -9.91 -10.02 -4.77
N LYS A 102 -9.54 -8.78 -5.11
CA LYS A 102 -10.43 -7.61 -5.08
C LYS A 102 -11.09 -7.40 -3.71
N LEU A 103 -10.39 -7.70 -2.62
CA LEU A 103 -10.94 -7.72 -1.24
C LEU A 103 -11.59 -6.40 -0.78
N PHE A 104 -11.29 -5.28 -1.46
CA PHE A 104 -11.82 -3.95 -1.15
C PHE A 104 -12.65 -3.35 -2.29
N GLN A 105 -13.11 -4.14 -3.26
CA GLN A 105 -14.03 -3.66 -4.30
C GLN A 105 -15.48 -3.84 -3.84
N SER A 106 -16.18 -2.73 -3.67
CA SER A 106 -17.65 -2.65 -3.55
C SER A 106 -18.32 -2.77 -4.91
#